data_AF-A0A0M7BDR4-F1
#
_entry.id   AF-A0A0M7BDR4-F1
#
_cell.length_a   1.000
_cell.length_b   1.000
_cell.length_c   1.000
_cell.angle_alpha   90.00
_cell.angle_beta   90.00
_cell.angle_gamma   90.00
#
_symmetry.space_group_name_H-M   'P 1'
#
loop_
_entity.id
_entity.type
_entity.pdbx_description
1 polymer ?
#
loop_
_entity_poly.entity_id
_entity_poly.type
_entity_poly.pdbx_seq_one_letter_code
_entity_poly.pdbx_strand_id
1 'polypeptide(L)'
;MGISLHGNNPRYCYYLLSRLDFHEHSGKTGVPGVNRNDLHTVRIPTANDPKEQEAIAEALSDADALIEGLERLIAKKRLIKQGAMQDLLTGKRRLPGFSGEWKPMTLFEMADSNKKNFDDGDWIEAEHIAPTGMRLIQTGNVGIGRFIDSNRKYIFPESFNKLRCKEVHPGDVLICRLADPPGRACIVPDLGEE
;
A
#
# COMPACT_ATOMS: atom_id res chain seq x y z
N MET A 1 2.60 -47.79 -5.01
CA MET A 1 1.72 -47.73 -3.82
C MET A 1 1.60 -46.27 -3.40
N GLY A 2 0.40 -45.76 -3.11
CA GLY A 2 0.17 -44.37 -2.71
C GLY A 2 0.19 -44.18 -1.18
N ILE A 3 -0.02 -42.96 -0.71
CA ILE A 3 -0.50 -42.67 0.65
C ILE A 3 -2.03 -42.60 0.53
N SER A 4 -2.77 -43.42 1.28
CA SER A 4 -4.23 -43.42 1.25
C SER A 4 -4.77 -42.72 2.49
N LEU A 5 -5.48 -41.62 2.31
CA LEU A 5 -6.21 -40.90 3.37
C LEU A 5 -7.69 -41.31 3.42
N HIS A 6 -8.04 -42.45 2.83
CA HIS A 6 -9.42 -42.92 2.73
C HIS A 6 -10.11 -42.98 4.10
N GLY A 7 -11.33 -42.45 4.17
CA GLY A 7 -12.12 -42.35 5.40
C GLY A 7 -11.99 -41.03 6.16
N ASN A 8 -11.03 -40.17 5.80
CA ASN A 8 -10.90 -38.82 6.38
C ASN A 8 -11.70 -37.78 5.58
N ASN A 9 -12.10 -36.69 6.23
CA ASN A 9 -12.74 -35.55 5.57
C ASN A 9 -11.75 -34.92 4.54
N PRO A 10 -12.10 -34.82 3.25
CA PRO A 10 -11.17 -34.32 2.23
C PRO A 10 -10.69 -32.87 2.47
N ARG A 11 -11.56 -32.01 2.99
CA ARG A 11 -11.20 -30.61 3.31
C ARG A 11 -10.29 -30.54 4.53
N TYR A 12 -10.55 -31.36 5.54
CA TYR A 12 -9.64 -31.52 6.67
C TYR A 12 -8.24 -31.95 6.19
N CYS A 13 -8.16 -32.96 5.32
CA CYS A 13 -6.89 -33.38 4.73
C CYS A 13 -6.21 -32.26 3.94
N TYR A 14 -6.96 -31.49 3.14
CA TYR A 14 -6.44 -30.33 2.43
C TYR A 14 -5.77 -29.34 3.38
N TYR A 15 -6.47 -28.91 4.43
CA TYR A 15 -5.91 -27.96 5.40
C TYR A 15 -4.73 -28.51 6.19
N LEU A 16 -4.81 -29.78 6.61
CA LEU A 16 -3.72 -30.44 7.32
C LEU A 16 -2.46 -30.50 6.46
N LEU A 17 -2.59 -30.85 5.19
CA LEU A 17 -1.46 -30.93 4.26
C LEU A 17 -0.93 -29.54 3.88
N SER A 18 -1.77 -28.52 3.76
CA SER A 18 -1.33 -27.13 3.52
C SER A 18 -0.47 -26.56 4.64
N ARG A 19 -0.48 -27.16 5.84
CA ARG A 19 0.42 -26.79 6.94
C ARG A 19 1.83 -27.37 6.78
N LEU A 20 2.00 -28.45 6.00
CA LEU A 20 3.29 -29.13 5.89
C LEU A 20 4.23 -28.36 5.00
N ASP A 21 5.44 -28.10 5.50
CA ASP A 21 6.51 -27.59 4.67
C ASP A 21 7.10 -28.75 3.85
N PHE A 22 6.62 -28.88 2.63
CA PHE A 22 7.10 -29.89 1.69
C PHE A 22 8.54 -29.64 1.21
N HIS A 23 9.10 -28.43 1.40
CA HIS A 23 10.46 -28.12 1.00
C HIS A 23 11.51 -28.78 1.90
N GLU A 24 11.24 -28.90 3.21
CA GLU A 24 12.10 -29.65 4.15
C GLU A 24 12.24 -31.13 3.78
N HIS A 25 11.31 -31.65 2.97
CA HIS A 25 11.26 -33.03 2.51
C HIS A 25 11.62 -33.20 1.02
N SER A 26 12.20 -32.16 0.40
CA SER A 26 12.63 -32.15 -1.01
C SER A 26 14.14 -32.43 -1.14
N GLY A 27 14.54 -33.69 -1.05
CA GLY A 27 15.96 -34.09 -1.05
C GLY A 27 16.72 -34.01 -2.39
N LYS A 28 16.27 -33.27 -3.41
CA LYS A 28 16.90 -33.25 -4.75
C LYS A 28 16.98 -31.86 -5.38
N THR A 29 18.18 -31.47 -5.77
CA THR A 29 18.54 -30.15 -6.34
C THR A 29 18.15 -29.95 -7.83
N GLY A 30 17.73 -31.00 -8.54
CA GLY A 30 17.46 -30.93 -9.99
C GLY A 30 16.00 -31.12 -10.42
N VAL A 31 15.16 -31.73 -9.59
CA VAL A 31 13.71 -31.87 -9.82
C VAL A 31 12.99 -31.69 -8.49
N PRO A 32 12.21 -30.61 -8.29
CA PRO A 32 11.41 -30.42 -7.09
C PRO A 32 10.44 -31.59 -6.96
N GLY A 33 10.61 -32.38 -5.92
CA GLY A 33 9.78 -33.54 -5.67
C GLY A 33 9.94 -34.01 -4.24
N VAL A 34 8.80 -34.28 -3.59
CA VAL A 34 8.79 -34.84 -2.26
C VAL A 34 8.86 -36.35 -2.37
N ASN A 35 9.82 -36.97 -1.67
CA ASN A 35 9.93 -38.42 -1.67
C ASN A 35 8.81 -39.02 -0.80
N ARG A 36 8.09 -39.99 -1.38
CA ARG A 36 7.04 -40.74 -0.67
C ARG A 36 7.55 -41.34 0.65
N ASN A 37 8.75 -41.90 0.67
CA ASN A 37 9.29 -42.55 1.86
C ASN A 37 9.57 -41.54 2.98
N ASP A 38 9.96 -40.33 2.63
CA ASP A 38 10.20 -39.26 3.60
C ASP A 38 8.86 -38.83 4.21
N LEU A 39 7.82 -38.65 3.39
CA LEU A 39 6.46 -38.34 3.85
C LEU A 39 5.85 -39.39 4.79
N HIS A 40 6.11 -40.68 4.57
CA HIS A 40 5.62 -41.76 5.47
C HIS A 40 6.15 -41.63 6.90
N THR A 41 7.29 -40.97 7.09
CA THR A 41 7.93 -40.82 8.39
C THR A 41 7.54 -39.53 9.10
N VAL A 42 6.89 -38.60 8.41
CA VAL A 42 6.47 -37.31 8.98
C VAL A 42 5.37 -37.55 10.00
N ARG A 43 5.63 -37.13 11.23
CA ARG A 43 4.66 -37.19 12.33
C ARG A 43 3.85 -35.91 12.34
N ILE A 44 2.53 -36.04 12.18
CA ILE A 44 1.59 -34.92 12.20
C ILE A 44 0.54 -35.14 13.28
N PRO A 45 0.11 -34.09 14.00
CA PRO A 45 -1.06 -34.18 14.84
C PRO A 45 -2.30 -34.35 13.95
N THR A 46 -3.08 -35.39 14.20
CA THR A 46 -4.29 -35.71 13.42
C THR A 46 -5.48 -35.91 14.34
N ALA A 47 -6.65 -35.43 13.91
CA ALA A 47 -7.94 -35.72 14.53
C ALA A 47 -8.44 -37.06 13.98
N ASN A 48 -8.75 -38.02 14.84
CA ASN A 48 -9.25 -39.34 14.41
C ASN A 48 -10.79 -39.41 14.42
N ASP A 49 -11.47 -38.51 15.12
CA ASP A 49 -12.93 -38.41 15.13
C ASP A 49 -13.42 -37.66 13.88
N PRO A 50 -14.26 -38.29 13.03
CA PRO A 50 -14.84 -37.62 11.87
C PRO A 50 -15.57 -36.31 12.19
N LYS A 51 -16.20 -36.20 13.37
CA LYS A 51 -16.89 -34.98 13.78
C LYS A 51 -15.92 -33.84 14.07
N GLU A 52 -14.78 -34.15 14.69
CA GLU A 52 -13.72 -33.18 14.92
C GLU A 52 -13.10 -32.73 13.60
N GLN A 53 -12.87 -33.65 12.67
CA GLN A 53 -12.39 -33.31 11.32
C GLN A 53 -13.36 -32.39 10.58
N GLU A 54 -14.67 -32.66 10.66
CA GLU A 54 -15.70 -31.83 10.05
C GLU A 54 -15.75 -30.43 10.66
N ALA A 55 -15.72 -30.31 12.00
CA ALA A 55 -15.71 -29.02 12.68
C ALA A 55 -14.47 -28.18 12.34
N ILE A 56 -13.28 -28.80 12.26
CA ILE A 56 -12.04 -28.12 11.85
C ILE A 56 -12.14 -27.68 10.39
N ALA A 57 -12.60 -28.57 9.50
CA ALA A 57 -12.73 -28.28 8.08
C ALA A 57 -13.73 -27.15 7.81
N GLU A 58 -14.87 -27.15 8.52
CA GLU A 58 -15.88 -26.10 8.44
C GLU A 58 -15.32 -24.75 8.90
N ALA A 59 -14.69 -24.70 10.07
CA ALA A 59 -14.12 -23.46 10.59
C ALA A 59 -13.06 -22.85 9.65
N LEU A 60 -12.19 -23.66 9.06
CA LEU A 60 -11.17 -23.19 8.11
C LEU A 60 -11.77 -22.81 6.75
N SER A 61 -12.77 -23.56 6.27
CA SER A 61 -13.50 -23.21 5.05
C SER A 61 -14.28 -21.91 5.18
N ASP A 62 -14.86 -21.64 6.35
CA ASP A 62 -15.55 -20.38 6.62
C ASP A 62 -14.58 -19.20 6.60
N ALA A 63 -13.37 -19.39 7.16
CA ALA A 63 -12.32 -18.38 7.11
C ALA A 63 -11.86 -18.09 5.67
N ASP A 64 -11.62 -19.13 4.86
CA ASP A 64 -11.27 -18.97 3.44
C ASP A 64 -12.38 -18.25 2.66
N ALA A 65 -13.63 -18.67 2.85
CA ALA A 65 -14.79 -18.05 2.21
C ALA A 65 -14.93 -16.56 2.58
N LEU A 66 -14.60 -16.21 3.84
CA LEU A 66 -14.56 -14.83 4.29
C LEU A 66 -13.43 -14.04 3.60
N ILE A 67 -12.23 -14.60 3.50
CA ILE A 67 -11.09 -13.98 2.79
C ILE A 67 -11.45 -13.72 1.32
N GLU A 68 -11.94 -14.74 0.61
CA GLU A 68 -12.39 -14.60 -0.78
C GLU A 68 -13.51 -13.58 -0.93
N GLY A 69 -14.43 -13.51 0.03
CA GLY A 69 -15.48 -12.50 0.09
C GLY A 69 -14.91 -11.07 0.20
N LEU A 70 -13.94 -10.87 1.08
CA LEU A 70 -13.28 -9.58 1.29
C LEU A 70 -12.46 -9.17 0.07
N GLU A 71 -11.73 -10.08 -0.57
CA GLU A 71 -10.97 -9.81 -1.79
C GLU A 71 -11.89 -9.36 -2.94
N ARG A 72 -13.01 -10.04 -3.15
CA ARG A 72 -14.03 -9.63 -4.13
C ARG A 72 -14.59 -8.25 -3.82
N LEU A 73 -14.85 -7.94 -2.54
CA LEU A 73 -15.33 -6.63 -2.12
C LEU A 73 -14.30 -5.53 -2.37
N ILE A 74 -13.03 -5.78 -2.07
CA ILE A 74 -11.92 -4.86 -2.35
C ILE A 74 -11.81 -4.59 -3.85
N ALA A 75 -11.84 -5.63 -4.68
CA ALA A 75 -11.80 -5.51 -6.13
C ALA A 75 -12.97 -4.66 -6.66
N LYS A 76 -14.20 -4.95 -6.20
CA LYS A 76 -15.39 -4.18 -6.56
C LYS A 76 -15.28 -2.71 -6.15
N LYS A 77 -14.82 -2.41 -4.92
CA LYS A 77 -14.63 -1.04 -4.45
C LYS A 77 -13.59 -0.29 -5.28
N ARG A 78 -12.50 -0.95 -5.68
CA ARG A 78 -11.47 -0.36 -6.56
C ARG A 78 -12.03 0.00 -7.94
N LEU A 79 -12.83 -0.89 -8.54
CA LEU A 79 -13.50 -0.62 -9.82
C LEU A 79 -14.49 0.54 -9.72
N ILE A 80 -15.30 0.59 -8.67
CA ILE A 80 -16.23 1.71 -8.43
C ILE A 80 -15.46 3.02 -8.28
N LYS A 81 -14.38 3.03 -7.50
CA LYS A 81 -13.52 4.22 -7.35
C LYS A 81 -13.00 4.69 -8.72
N GLN A 82 -12.46 3.78 -9.52
CA GLN A 82 -11.90 4.11 -10.83
C GLN A 82 -12.96 4.64 -11.80
N GLY A 83 -14.12 3.97 -11.88
CA GLY A 83 -15.24 4.44 -12.70
C GLY A 83 -15.77 5.81 -12.25
N ALA A 84 -15.91 6.02 -10.94
CA ALA A 84 -16.32 7.32 -10.39
C ALA A 84 -15.31 8.42 -10.71
N MET A 85 -14.01 8.15 -10.62
CA MET A 85 -12.97 9.11 -11.03
C MET A 85 -13.10 9.45 -12.52
N GLN A 86 -13.27 8.43 -13.38
CA GLN A 86 -13.44 8.65 -14.82
C GLN A 86 -14.67 9.50 -15.13
N ASP A 87 -15.79 9.28 -14.44
CA ASP A 87 -17.02 10.03 -14.70
C ASP A 87 -16.97 11.45 -14.13
N LEU A 88 -16.48 11.60 -12.89
CA LEU A 88 -16.50 12.86 -12.16
C LEU A 88 -15.39 13.81 -12.63
N LEU A 89 -14.15 13.32 -12.79
CA LEU A 89 -12.99 14.15 -13.14
C LEU A 89 -12.89 14.48 -14.63
N THR A 90 -13.73 13.87 -15.47
CA THR A 90 -13.90 14.29 -16.88
C THR A 90 -15.19 15.07 -17.11
N GLY A 91 -15.99 15.29 -16.06
CA GLY A 91 -17.25 16.00 -16.15
C GLY A 91 -18.38 15.24 -16.85
N LYS A 92 -18.18 13.98 -17.28
CA LYS A 92 -19.25 13.10 -17.82
C LYS A 92 -20.44 13.00 -16.88
N ARG A 93 -20.18 12.96 -15.57
CA ARG A 93 -21.18 13.11 -14.52
C ARG A 93 -20.79 14.26 -13.61
N ARG A 94 -21.76 15.12 -13.28
CA ARG A 94 -21.58 16.25 -12.36
C ARG A 94 -22.36 16.02 -11.07
N LEU A 95 -21.84 16.56 -9.96
CA LEU A 95 -22.55 16.53 -8.67
C LEU A 95 -23.68 17.58 -8.66
N PRO A 96 -24.78 17.35 -7.91
CA PRO A 96 -25.82 18.34 -7.74
C PRO A 96 -25.27 19.69 -7.27
N GLY A 97 -25.72 20.79 -7.87
CA GLY A 97 -25.22 22.14 -7.60
C GLY A 97 -23.96 22.55 -8.40
N PHE A 98 -23.31 21.62 -9.12
CA PHE A 98 -22.11 21.90 -9.90
C PHE A 98 -22.36 21.79 -11.40
N SER A 99 -23.17 22.69 -11.96
CA SER A 99 -23.55 22.69 -13.39
C SER A 99 -22.75 23.67 -14.27
N GLY A 100 -21.82 24.43 -13.68
CA GLY A 100 -21.01 25.40 -14.42
C GLY A 100 -20.14 24.77 -15.51
N GLU A 101 -19.92 25.51 -16.59
CA GLU A 101 -19.03 25.14 -17.69
C GLU A 101 -17.59 24.99 -17.21
N TRP A 102 -16.92 23.93 -17.64
CA TRP A 102 -15.49 23.75 -17.39
C TRP A 102 -14.68 24.48 -18.44
N LYS A 103 -13.71 25.26 -17.97
CA LYS A 103 -12.76 25.96 -18.83
C LYS A 103 -11.38 25.34 -18.67
N PRO A 104 -10.62 25.19 -19.76
CA PRO A 104 -9.22 24.79 -19.64
C PRO A 104 -8.46 25.84 -18.83
N MET A 105 -7.64 25.38 -17.88
CA MET A 105 -6.79 26.20 -17.02
C MET A 105 -5.50 25.41 -16.74
N THR A 106 -4.37 26.12 -16.70
CA THR A 106 -3.08 25.57 -16.31
C THR A 106 -2.96 25.50 -14.78
N LEU A 107 -2.09 24.63 -14.27
CA LEU A 107 -1.81 24.60 -12.82
C LEU A 107 -1.23 25.92 -12.32
N PHE A 108 -0.50 26.65 -13.17
CA PHE A 108 0.05 27.96 -12.83
C PHE A 108 -1.04 29.03 -12.70
N GLU A 109 -2.02 29.05 -13.60
CA GLU A 109 -3.20 29.92 -13.48
C GLU A 109 -4.03 29.58 -12.25
N MET A 110 -4.17 28.28 -11.92
CA MET A 110 -4.84 27.83 -10.70
C MET A 110 -4.10 28.28 -9.43
N ALA A 111 -2.79 28.53 -9.52
CA ALA A 111 -1.96 29.12 -8.48
C ALA A 111 -1.86 30.65 -8.62
N ASP A 112 -2.94 31.30 -9.07
CA ASP A 112 -3.07 32.75 -9.27
C ASP A 112 -2.02 33.37 -10.20
N SER A 113 -1.42 32.58 -11.09
CA SER A 113 -0.31 33.00 -11.96
C SER A 113 0.86 33.64 -11.20
N ASN A 114 1.08 33.19 -9.96
CA ASN A 114 2.10 33.72 -9.07
C ASN A 114 3.19 32.69 -8.82
N LYS A 115 4.41 32.99 -9.24
CA LYS A 115 5.57 32.09 -9.04
C LYS A 115 5.79 31.73 -7.57
N LYS A 116 5.45 32.62 -6.62
CA LYS A 116 5.56 32.30 -5.18
C LYS A 116 4.61 31.20 -4.73
N ASN A 117 3.51 30.96 -5.45
CA ASN A 117 2.50 29.95 -5.15
C ASN A 117 2.72 28.66 -5.96
N PHE A 118 3.59 28.68 -6.96
CA PHE A 118 3.92 27.55 -7.82
C PHE A 118 5.42 27.57 -8.10
N ASP A 119 6.18 26.93 -7.24
CA ASP A 119 7.64 26.93 -7.27
C ASP A 119 8.22 25.50 -7.21
N ASP A 120 9.42 25.35 -7.75
CA ASP A 120 10.22 24.15 -7.54
C ASP A 120 10.90 24.25 -6.16
N GLY A 121 10.87 23.18 -5.37
CA GLY A 121 11.51 23.17 -4.05
C GLY A 121 13.04 23.38 -4.11
N ASP A 122 13.63 23.77 -2.99
CA ASP A 122 15.05 24.14 -2.92
C ASP A 122 16.00 22.94 -2.89
N TRP A 123 17.18 23.14 -3.48
CA TRP A 123 18.28 22.18 -3.37
C TRP A 123 19.07 22.41 -2.08
N ILE A 124 18.86 21.55 -1.08
CA ILE A 124 19.51 21.66 0.23
C ILE A 124 20.67 20.66 0.35
N GLU A 125 21.88 21.18 0.51
CA GLU A 125 23.10 20.38 0.70
C GLU A 125 23.27 19.90 2.15
N ALA A 126 24.10 18.85 2.32
CA ALA A 126 24.31 18.18 3.60
C ALA A 126 24.83 19.12 4.71
N GLU A 127 25.62 20.13 4.34
CA GLU A 127 26.16 21.13 5.28
C GLU A 127 25.09 22.03 5.92
N HIS A 128 23.90 22.10 5.34
CA HIS A 128 22.78 22.89 5.87
C HIS A 128 21.82 22.06 6.72
N ILE A 129 22.01 20.74 6.78
CA ILE A 129 21.20 19.84 7.58
C ILE A 129 21.55 20.01 9.06
N ALA A 130 20.51 20.15 9.88
CA ALA A 130 20.61 20.37 11.31
C ALA A 130 19.90 19.25 12.08
N PRO A 131 20.29 19.00 13.35
CA PRO A 131 19.58 18.06 14.21
C PRO A 131 18.17 18.57 14.60
N THR A 132 17.98 19.90 14.64
CA THR A 132 16.71 20.58 14.93
C THR A 132 16.67 21.90 14.13
N GLY A 133 15.51 22.54 14.02
CA GLY A 133 15.35 23.81 13.30
C GLY A 133 14.15 23.77 12.37
N MET A 134 14.30 24.39 11.19
CA MET A 134 13.21 24.45 10.21
C MET A 134 12.99 23.09 9.57
N ARG A 135 11.73 22.64 9.53
CA ARG A 135 11.35 21.35 8.95
C ARG A 135 11.75 21.22 7.48
N LEU A 136 12.57 20.22 7.14
CA LEU A 136 12.90 19.91 5.75
C LEU A 136 11.95 18.85 5.19
N ILE A 137 11.16 19.23 4.20
CA ILE A 137 10.30 18.31 3.44
C ILE A 137 11.06 17.84 2.20
N GLN A 138 11.21 16.53 2.06
CA GLN A 138 11.90 15.90 0.94
C GLN A 138 10.91 15.19 0.02
N THR A 139 11.38 14.80 -1.17
CA THR A 139 10.59 13.97 -2.10
C THR A 139 10.07 12.70 -1.42
N GLY A 140 10.83 12.08 -0.52
CA GLY A 140 10.41 10.91 0.26
C GLY A 140 9.12 11.11 1.08
N ASN A 141 8.80 12.36 1.45
CA ASN A 141 7.62 12.69 2.23
C ASN A 141 6.32 12.78 1.40
N VAL A 142 6.41 12.86 0.06
CA VAL A 142 5.25 13.12 -0.81
C VAL A 142 4.56 11.84 -1.29
N GLY A 143 3.75 11.17 -0.46
CA GLY A 143 3.09 9.91 -0.85
C GLY A 143 1.98 10.07 -1.90
N ILE A 144 1.33 8.95 -2.27
CA ILE A 144 0.14 8.96 -3.14
C ILE A 144 -1.08 9.36 -2.31
N GLY A 145 -1.48 10.62 -2.39
CA GLY A 145 -2.65 11.17 -1.68
C GLY A 145 -2.48 11.30 -0.17
N ARG A 146 -1.27 11.12 0.36
CA ARG A 146 -0.95 11.25 1.79
C ARG A 146 0.48 11.74 2.00
N PHE A 147 0.67 12.58 3.00
CA PHE A 147 2.01 12.93 3.47
C PHE A 147 2.62 11.77 4.26
N ILE A 148 3.91 11.53 4.09
CA ILE A 148 4.68 10.49 4.78
C ILE A 148 5.59 11.20 5.79
N ASP A 149 5.16 11.24 7.04
CA ASP A 149 5.96 11.82 8.12
C ASP A 149 6.93 10.79 8.71
N SER A 150 7.96 10.47 7.94
CA SER A 150 9.08 9.63 8.38
C SER A 150 10.40 10.32 8.01
N ASN A 151 11.51 9.81 8.57
CA ASN A 151 12.86 10.32 8.31
C ASN A 151 12.95 11.83 8.53
N ARG A 152 12.57 12.27 9.73
CA ARG A 152 12.50 13.70 10.04
C ARG A 152 13.86 14.37 9.88
N LYS A 153 13.92 15.43 9.07
CA LYS A 153 15.11 16.26 8.87
C LYS A 153 14.77 17.73 9.07
N TYR A 154 15.80 18.48 9.41
CA TYR A 154 15.72 19.91 9.67
C TYR A 154 16.89 20.62 8.99
N ILE A 155 16.71 21.91 8.76
CA ILE A 155 17.79 22.81 8.34
C ILE A 155 18.01 23.90 9.38
N PHE A 156 19.24 24.42 9.44
CA PHE A 156 19.54 25.57 10.29
C PHE A 156 18.66 26.78 9.90
N PRO A 157 18.06 27.51 10.87
CA PRO A 157 17.28 28.71 10.58
C PRO A 157 18.07 29.77 9.79
N GLU A 158 19.37 29.89 10.04
CA GLU A 158 20.25 30.79 9.30
C GLU A 158 20.39 30.36 7.85
N SER A 159 20.50 29.05 7.58
CA SER A 159 20.52 28.49 6.23
C SER A 159 19.21 28.73 5.49
N PHE A 160 18.06 28.56 6.17
CA PHE A 160 16.73 28.84 5.58
C PHE A 160 16.67 30.27 5.03
N ASN A 161 17.10 31.25 5.84
CA ASN A 161 17.13 32.66 5.45
C ASN A 161 18.18 32.95 4.36
N LYS A 162 19.40 32.41 4.50
CA LYS A 162 20.51 32.63 3.57
C LYS A 162 20.20 32.10 2.17
N LEU A 163 19.60 30.91 2.08
CA LEU A 163 19.24 30.26 0.83
C LEU A 163 17.90 30.78 0.27
N ARG A 164 17.15 31.55 1.07
CA ARG A 164 15.79 32.02 0.75
C ARG A 164 14.85 30.87 0.44
N CYS A 165 14.91 29.82 1.27
CA CYS A 165 14.10 28.63 1.08
C CYS A 165 12.61 28.95 1.03
N LYS A 166 11.86 28.17 0.26
CA LYS A 166 10.41 28.21 0.24
C LYS A 166 9.86 27.63 1.52
N GLU A 167 9.11 28.45 2.24
CA GLU A 167 8.29 27.97 3.35
C GLU A 167 7.09 27.17 2.80
N VAL A 168 6.80 26.06 3.46
CA VAL A 168 5.68 25.16 3.12
C VAL A 168 4.70 25.17 4.29
N HIS A 169 3.43 25.43 3.99
CA HIS A 169 2.40 25.58 5.00
C HIS A 169 1.38 24.42 4.97
N PRO A 170 0.70 24.14 6.08
CA PRO A 170 -0.44 23.23 6.09
C PRO A 170 -1.48 23.65 5.04
N GLY A 171 -1.94 22.69 4.24
CA GLY A 171 -2.86 22.91 3.12
C GLY A 171 -2.18 23.05 1.75
N ASP A 172 -0.87 23.29 1.70
CA ASP A 172 -0.13 23.29 0.43
C ASP A 172 -0.19 21.92 -0.26
N VAL A 173 -0.17 21.92 -1.59
CA VAL A 173 -0.12 20.69 -2.39
C VAL A 173 1.29 20.46 -2.90
N LEU A 174 1.90 19.35 -2.49
CA LEU A 174 3.22 18.93 -2.97
C LEU A 174 3.05 17.94 -4.11
N ILE A 175 3.85 18.10 -5.17
CA ILE A 175 3.90 17.20 -6.32
C ILE A 175 5.33 16.71 -6.52
N CYS A 176 5.56 15.40 -6.47
CA CYS A 176 6.88 14.83 -6.71
C CYS A 176 7.09 14.53 -8.20
N ARG A 177 8.00 15.28 -8.84
CA ARG A 177 8.33 15.09 -10.27
C ARG A 177 9.47 14.10 -10.55
N LEU A 178 10.27 13.72 -9.54
CA LEU A 178 11.53 12.99 -9.74
C LEU A 178 11.52 11.52 -9.30
N ALA A 179 10.70 11.16 -8.32
CA ALA A 179 10.75 9.83 -7.70
C ALA A 179 9.51 9.01 -8.04
N ASP A 180 9.69 7.70 -8.24
CA ASP A 180 8.61 6.78 -8.59
C ASP A 180 7.55 6.65 -7.46
N PRO A 181 6.26 6.61 -7.79
CA PRO A 181 5.69 6.97 -9.09
C PRO A 181 5.73 8.49 -9.33
N PRO A 182 6.17 8.94 -10.52
CA PRO A 182 6.17 10.37 -10.85
C PRO A 182 4.74 10.93 -10.79
N GLY A 183 4.61 12.16 -10.33
CA GLY A 183 3.31 12.84 -10.19
C GLY A 183 2.53 12.45 -8.94
N ARG A 184 3.10 11.64 -8.03
CA ARG A 184 2.51 11.47 -6.70
C ARG A 184 2.43 12.83 -6.01
N ALA A 185 1.30 13.05 -5.34
CA ALA A 185 1.00 14.31 -4.72
C ALA A 185 0.27 14.10 -3.38
N CYS A 186 0.48 15.03 -2.46
CA CYS A 186 -0.22 15.05 -1.19
C CYS A 186 -0.46 16.48 -0.71
N ILE A 187 -1.45 16.62 0.17
CA ILE A 187 -1.66 17.86 0.93
C ILE A 187 -0.75 17.82 2.16
N VAL A 188 -0.09 18.92 2.47
CA VAL A 188 0.71 19.09 3.67
C VAL A 188 -0.22 19.17 4.88
N PRO A 189 -0.10 18.26 5.86
CA PRO A 189 -0.90 18.33 7.08
C PRO A 189 -0.37 19.43 8.01
N ASP A 190 -1.11 19.72 9.07
CA ASP A 190 -0.53 20.40 10.21
C ASP A 190 0.52 19.47 10.86
N LEU A 191 1.77 19.93 10.90
CA LEU A 191 2.90 19.16 11.43
C LEU A 191 3.08 19.37 12.94
N GLY A 192 2.38 20.34 13.54
CA GLY A 192 2.47 20.63 14.98
C GLY A 192 3.88 21.07 15.41
N GLU A 193 4.62 21.71 14.51
CA GLU A 193 5.96 22.24 14.76
C GLU A 193 5.84 23.78 14.73
N GLU A 194 5.89 24.41 15.91
CA GLU A 194 5.98 25.88 16.11
C GLU A 194 7.44 26.37 16.04
#